data_AF-A0A8J6Z9V2-F1
#
_entry.id   AF-A0A8J6Z9V2-F1
#
_cell.length_a   1.000
_cell.length_b   1.000
_cell.length_c   1.000
_cell.angle_alpha   90.00
_cell.angle_beta   90.00
_cell.angle_gamma   90.00
#
_symmetry.space_group_name_H-M   'P 1'
#
loop_
_entity.id
_entity.type
_entity.pdbx_description
1 polymer ?
#
loop_
_entity_poly.entity_id
_entity_poly.type
_entity_poly.pdbx_seq_one_letter_code
_entity_poly.pdbx_strand_id
1 'polypeptide(L)'
;MGANDAAIKEALKKLRLNKEQQKAADDAVIKKALVTIKVFGVGGGGNSVLKRIAESDFLEIELVAVNTDLHALSFSNTDKIRAVQIGEQLTKGRGTGGKVEVGEQAAKSDSERLKEMMAGADMIFITAGMGGGTGTGAAPVVARLAKEMGILTVGVVTIPFSFEGRRKQRIANEGIIRMQSYMDALIVVRNDNLMKLPENKNLNMVSAFNAADSVLRQAIRCVAELILTTGVINVDFADMTTIFRQSESSDALLGIGRSNISAVKAVQEAIQSPLIDKSLKGARGIILNITGDETLPIHDVNAAASYIFSQTEDDVNIILGTVIDKSMNGTIQATIIATDFADSLALKSPTVEVPKSTVTVSKGFNFDAPKPQAPPENKFQMPTFTLRPRDRN
;
A
#
# COMPACT_ATOMS: atom_id res chain seq x y z
N MET A 1 8.12 31.32 66.44
CA MET A 1 8.49 30.06 65.76
C MET A 1 7.34 29.39 64.96
N GLY A 2 6.10 29.90 64.95
CA GLY A 2 4.97 29.22 64.28
C GLY A 2 4.70 29.56 62.81
N ALA A 3 5.12 30.73 62.31
CA ALA A 3 4.78 31.16 60.95
C ALA A 3 5.61 30.47 59.85
N ASN A 4 6.86 30.09 60.14
CA ASN A 4 7.75 29.46 59.18
C ASN A 4 7.38 27.99 58.91
N ASP A 5 6.84 27.31 59.92
CA ASP A 5 6.53 25.88 59.85
C ASP A 5 5.25 25.59 59.03
N ALA A 6 4.30 26.53 59.06
CA ALA A 6 3.10 26.49 58.21
C ALA A 6 3.43 26.71 56.73
N ALA A 7 4.33 27.67 56.43
CA ALA A 7 4.77 27.94 55.07
C ALA A 7 5.53 26.76 54.45
N ILE A 8 6.37 26.08 55.24
CA ILE A 8 7.11 24.88 54.81
C ILE A 8 6.16 23.71 54.54
N LYS A 9 5.15 23.49 55.39
CA LYS A 9 4.13 22.44 55.18
C LYS A 9 3.30 22.69 53.93
N GLU A 10 2.93 23.94 53.66
CA GLU A 10 2.17 24.28 52.45
C GLU A 10 3.01 24.13 51.17
N ALA A 11 4.29 24.51 51.22
CA ALA A 11 5.23 24.30 50.11
C ALA A 11 5.42 22.81 49.81
N LEU A 12 5.60 21.96 50.83
CA LEU A 12 5.72 20.51 50.68
C LEU A 12 4.44 19.86 50.14
N LYS A 13 3.26 20.37 50.52
CA LYS A 13 1.97 19.91 49.99
C LYS A 13 1.82 20.26 48.50
N LYS A 14 2.19 21.48 48.09
CA LYS A 14 2.20 21.90 46.67
C LYS A 14 3.21 21.08 45.85
N LEU A 15 4.36 20.76 46.41
CA LEU A 15 5.39 19.94 45.75
C LEU A 15 4.94 18.48 45.57
N ARG A 16 4.20 17.92 46.53
CA ARG A 16 3.58 16.60 46.40
C ARG A 16 2.44 16.59 45.38
N LEU A 17 1.55 17.58 45.42
CA LEU A 17 0.47 17.74 44.43
C LEU A 17 1.03 17.92 43.01
N ASN A 18 2.07 18.73 42.82
CA ASN A 18 2.73 18.85 41.52
C ASN A 18 3.37 17.53 41.09
N LYS A 19 4.02 16.78 41.99
CA LYS A 19 4.58 15.46 41.66
C LYS A 19 3.51 14.41 41.34
N GLU A 20 2.37 14.44 42.01
CA GLU A 20 1.22 13.56 41.74
C GLU A 20 0.49 13.97 40.46
N GLN A 21 0.39 15.26 40.14
CA GLN A 21 -0.14 15.76 38.87
C GLN A 21 0.82 15.50 37.70
N GLN A 22 2.14 15.62 37.92
CA GLN A 22 3.16 15.24 36.95
C GLN A 22 3.14 13.72 36.72
N LYS A 23 3.02 12.92 37.78
CA LYS A 23 2.90 11.47 37.68
C LYS A 23 1.57 11.04 37.05
N ALA A 24 0.47 11.75 37.29
CA ALA A 24 -0.81 11.50 36.61
C ALA A 24 -0.81 11.96 35.15
N ALA A 25 -0.04 13.00 34.81
CA ALA A 25 0.23 13.41 33.43
C ALA A 25 1.18 12.42 32.72
N ASP A 26 2.14 11.86 33.45
CA ASP A 26 3.07 10.82 32.98
C ASP A 26 2.38 9.43 32.89
N ASP A 27 1.40 9.13 33.74
CA ASP A 27 0.57 7.91 33.66
C ASP A 27 -0.55 8.06 32.60
N ALA A 28 -0.83 9.30 32.15
CA ALA A 28 -1.61 9.61 30.95
C ALA A 28 -0.75 9.63 29.67
N VAL A 29 0.54 9.26 29.77
CA VAL A 29 1.39 8.99 28.61
C VAL A 29 0.84 7.73 27.94
N ILE A 30 0.19 7.99 26.80
CA ILE A 30 -0.04 7.08 25.67
C ILE A 30 0.87 5.85 25.81
N LYS A 31 0.30 4.70 26.21
CA LYS A 31 1.00 3.41 26.13
C LYS A 31 1.18 3.11 24.65
N LYS A 32 2.24 3.68 24.08
CA LYS A 32 2.61 3.54 22.68
C LYS A 32 2.68 2.05 22.36
N ALA A 33 1.88 1.60 21.40
CA ALA A 33 2.01 0.25 20.88
C ALA A 33 3.47 0.08 20.44
N LEU A 34 4.15 -0.95 20.95
CA LEU A 34 5.51 -1.34 20.54
C LEU A 34 5.43 -2.00 19.15
N VAL A 35 4.89 -1.30 18.15
CA VAL A 35 4.76 -1.77 16.77
C VAL A 35 5.57 -0.83 15.90
N THR A 36 6.61 -1.37 15.27
CA THR A 36 7.46 -0.64 14.34
C THR A 36 6.85 -0.73 12.94
N ILE A 37 6.32 0.40 12.47
CA ILE A 37 5.71 0.53 11.14
C ILE A 37 6.69 1.22 10.19
N LYS A 38 6.90 0.62 9.01
CA LYS A 38 7.67 1.25 7.93
C LYS A 38 6.81 1.43 6.68
N VAL A 39 7.00 2.52 5.95
CA VAL A 39 6.28 2.82 4.71
C VAL A 39 7.25 2.88 3.55
N PHE A 40 7.11 1.94 2.63
CA PHE A 40 7.90 1.83 1.40
C PHE A 40 7.15 2.49 0.24
N GLY A 41 7.64 3.65 -0.20
CA GLY A 41 7.15 4.33 -1.40
C GLY A 41 7.96 3.88 -2.60
N VAL A 42 7.34 3.20 -3.56
CA VAL A 42 8.03 2.60 -4.71
C VAL A 42 7.73 3.36 -6.00
N GLY A 43 8.80 3.86 -6.64
CA GLY A 43 8.72 4.64 -7.87
C GLY A 43 8.20 6.07 -7.65
N GLY A 44 7.96 6.80 -8.75
CA GLY A 44 7.60 8.22 -8.69
C GLY A 44 6.32 8.52 -7.88
N GLY A 45 5.26 7.75 -8.09
CA GLY A 45 4.00 7.92 -7.36
C GLY A 45 4.15 7.63 -5.86
N GLY A 46 4.81 6.52 -5.51
CA GLY A 46 5.06 6.19 -4.10
C GLY A 46 5.95 7.22 -3.40
N ASN A 47 7.02 7.68 -4.05
CA ASN A 47 7.88 8.73 -3.53
C ASN A 47 7.11 10.05 -3.31
N SER A 48 6.19 10.41 -4.23
CA SER A 48 5.34 11.60 -4.08
C SER A 48 4.46 11.52 -2.83
N VAL A 49 3.87 10.34 -2.57
CA VAL A 49 3.07 10.09 -1.36
C VAL A 49 3.92 10.21 -0.09
N LEU A 50 5.11 9.59 -0.07
CA LEU A 50 6.01 9.67 1.09
C LEU A 50 6.41 11.10 1.43
N LYS A 51 6.69 11.92 0.42
CA LYS A 51 7.02 13.33 0.64
C LYS A 51 5.91 14.05 1.42
N ARG A 52 4.66 13.86 1.03
CA ARG A 52 3.50 14.46 1.72
C ARG A 52 3.27 13.87 3.12
N ILE A 53 3.61 12.60 3.33
CA ILE A 53 3.60 11.99 4.65
C ILE A 53 4.66 12.66 5.54
N ALA A 54 5.88 12.86 5.05
CA ALA A 54 6.96 13.50 5.81
C ALA A 54 6.69 14.97 6.17
N GLU A 55 5.88 15.66 5.36
CA GLU A 55 5.39 17.02 5.63
C GLU A 55 4.33 17.06 6.75
N SER A 56 3.74 15.92 7.11
CA SER A 56 2.72 15.80 8.17
C SER A 56 3.31 15.14 9.43
N ASP A 57 3.44 15.87 10.55
CA ASP A 57 4.10 15.42 11.80
C ASP A 57 3.27 14.43 12.66
N PHE A 58 2.47 13.54 12.04
CA PHE A 58 1.40 12.88 12.77
C PHE A 58 1.76 11.52 13.41
N LEU A 59 2.72 10.75 12.88
CA LEU A 59 3.01 9.39 13.35
C LEU A 59 4.52 9.08 13.37
N GLU A 60 4.96 8.34 14.38
CA GLU A 60 6.30 7.75 14.44
C GLU A 60 6.38 6.53 13.50
N ILE A 61 6.54 6.80 12.21
CA ILE A 61 6.70 5.80 11.14
C ILE A 61 8.00 6.04 10.38
N GLU A 62 8.70 4.97 10.02
CA GLU A 62 9.90 5.08 9.17
C GLU A 62 9.49 5.15 7.70
N LEU A 63 10.00 6.13 6.97
CA LEU A 63 9.69 6.31 5.54
C LEU A 63 10.88 5.87 4.68
N VAL A 64 10.64 5.00 3.71
CA VAL A 64 11.65 4.44 2.81
C VAL A 64 11.25 4.66 1.35
N ALA A 65 11.92 5.59 0.67
CA ALA A 65 11.70 5.86 -0.75
C ALA A 65 12.57 4.94 -1.62
N VAL A 66 11.94 4.16 -2.49
CA VAL A 66 12.62 3.19 -3.37
C VAL A 66 12.44 3.61 -4.82
N ASN A 67 13.53 3.87 -5.53
CA ASN A 67 13.43 4.24 -6.94
C ASN A 67 14.67 3.87 -7.77
N THR A 68 14.45 3.71 -9.06
CA THR A 68 15.52 3.60 -10.07
C THR A 68 16.00 4.96 -10.58
N ASP A 69 15.17 5.99 -10.42
CA ASP A 69 15.48 7.36 -10.82
C ASP A 69 16.13 8.11 -9.65
N LEU A 70 17.40 8.47 -9.83
CA LEU A 70 18.17 9.18 -8.81
C LEU A 70 17.69 10.63 -8.66
N HIS A 71 17.26 11.30 -9.72
CA HIS A 71 16.73 12.66 -9.63
C HIS A 71 15.44 12.70 -8.79
N ALA A 72 14.56 11.71 -8.99
CA ALA A 72 13.35 11.58 -8.18
C ALA A 72 13.66 11.30 -6.69
N LEU A 73 14.73 10.54 -6.39
CA LEU A 73 15.18 10.29 -5.01
C LEU A 73 15.83 11.50 -4.36
N SER A 74 16.65 12.26 -5.10
CA SER A 74 17.28 13.47 -4.59
C SER A 74 16.26 14.53 -4.15
N PHE A 75 15.10 14.59 -4.82
CA PHE A 75 13.98 15.45 -4.40
C PHE A 75 13.27 14.96 -3.13
N SER A 76 13.52 13.72 -2.71
CA SER A 76 12.96 13.10 -1.50
C SER A 76 13.88 13.21 -0.28
N ASN A 77 15.04 13.89 -0.39
CA ASN A 77 16.00 14.13 0.71
C ASN A 77 15.43 15.12 1.74
N THR A 78 14.48 14.66 2.52
CA THR A 78 14.15 15.21 3.83
C THR A 78 14.78 14.30 4.87
N ASP A 79 15.23 14.82 6.01
CA ASP A 79 15.87 14.03 7.08
C ASP A 79 14.98 12.87 7.59
N LYS A 80 13.69 12.89 7.27
CA LYS A 80 12.67 11.91 7.65
C LYS A 80 12.52 10.74 6.66
N ILE A 81 13.05 10.84 5.44
CA ILE A 81 12.90 9.81 4.39
C ILE A 81 14.24 9.17 4.07
N ARG A 82 14.33 7.84 4.24
CA ARG A 82 15.48 7.06 3.79
C ARG A 82 15.36 6.74 2.31
N ALA A 83 16.28 7.25 1.49
CA ALA A 83 16.31 6.99 0.06
C ALA A 83 17.10 5.71 -0.28
N VAL A 84 16.50 4.84 -1.10
CA VAL A 84 17.08 3.60 -1.60
C VAL A 84 17.04 3.63 -3.12
N GLN A 85 18.20 3.84 -3.73
CA GLN A 85 18.35 3.65 -5.16
C GLN A 85 18.48 2.16 -5.48
N ILE A 86 17.68 1.68 -6.42
CA ILE A 86 17.73 0.31 -6.95
C ILE A 86 18.09 0.31 -8.43
N GLY A 87 18.73 -0.75 -8.91
CA GLY A 87 19.09 -0.95 -10.31
C GLY A 87 20.08 0.10 -10.84
N GLU A 88 21.03 0.54 -10.02
CA GLU A 88 22.03 1.54 -10.42
C GLU A 88 22.80 1.11 -11.66
N GLN A 89 23.28 -0.14 -11.70
CA GLN A 89 24.00 -0.70 -12.84
C GLN A 89 23.13 -0.83 -14.10
N LEU A 90 21.81 -1.04 -13.94
CA LEU A 90 20.87 -1.24 -15.04
C LEU A 90 20.40 0.07 -15.67
N THR A 91 20.15 1.07 -14.83
CA THR A 91 19.47 2.32 -15.24
C THR A 91 20.40 3.53 -15.23
N LYS A 92 21.58 3.43 -14.61
CA LYS A 92 22.51 4.55 -14.38
C LYS A 92 21.81 5.74 -13.69
N GLY A 93 20.82 5.45 -12.84
CA GLY A 93 20.03 6.45 -12.12
C GLY A 93 19.02 7.23 -12.96
N ARG A 94 18.74 6.80 -14.20
CA ARG A 94 17.83 7.51 -15.12
C ARG A 94 16.39 6.98 -15.14
N GLY A 95 16.08 6.02 -14.27
CA GLY A 95 14.80 5.34 -14.26
C GLY A 95 14.65 4.26 -15.34
N THR A 96 13.45 3.68 -15.41
CA THR A 96 13.13 2.51 -16.24
C THR A 96 12.60 2.85 -17.64
N GLY A 97 12.28 4.13 -17.90
CA GLY A 97 11.60 4.54 -19.13
C GLY A 97 10.23 3.88 -19.33
N GLY A 98 9.56 3.50 -18.24
CA GLY A 98 8.25 2.84 -18.29
C GLY A 98 8.30 1.31 -18.52
N LYS A 99 9.49 0.70 -18.58
CA LYS A 99 9.65 -0.75 -18.73
C LYS A 99 9.53 -1.44 -17.37
N VAL A 100 8.58 -2.37 -17.26
CA VAL A 100 8.24 -3.05 -16.00
C VAL A 100 9.34 -4.04 -15.61
N GLU A 101 9.87 -4.77 -16.60
CA GLU A 101 10.88 -5.81 -16.44
C GLU A 101 12.18 -5.22 -15.89
N VAL A 102 12.52 -4.00 -16.30
CA VAL A 102 13.69 -3.27 -15.79
C VAL A 102 13.49 -2.89 -14.32
N GLY A 103 12.29 -2.45 -13.94
CA GLY A 103 11.96 -2.14 -12.54
C GLY A 103 12.00 -3.38 -11.65
N GLU A 104 11.48 -4.50 -12.15
CA GLU A 104 11.52 -5.79 -11.45
C GLU A 104 12.96 -6.29 -11.27
N GLN A 105 13.78 -6.27 -12.34
CA GLN A 105 15.16 -6.71 -12.27
C GLN A 105 15.99 -5.81 -11.35
N ALA A 106 15.75 -4.49 -11.38
CA ALA A 106 16.38 -3.55 -10.46
C ALA A 106 16.11 -3.91 -8.99
N ALA A 107 14.86 -4.19 -8.63
CA ALA A 107 14.52 -4.58 -7.26
C ALA A 107 15.10 -5.95 -6.86
N LYS A 108 15.19 -6.91 -7.79
CA LYS A 108 15.81 -8.22 -7.54
C LYS A 108 17.32 -8.09 -7.28
N SER A 109 18.01 -7.29 -8.08
CA SER A 109 19.46 -7.06 -7.94
C SER A 109 19.83 -6.42 -6.60
N ASP A 110 18.96 -5.58 -6.05
CA ASP A 110 19.19 -4.88 -4.77
C ASP A 110 18.36 -5.47 -3.60
N SER A 111 18.01 -6.76 -3.69
CA SER A 111 17.13 -7.42 -2.70
C SER A 111 17.69 -7.42 -1.28
N GLU A 112 19.00 -7.64 -1.10
CA GLU A 112 19.62 -7.61 0.24
C GLU A 112 19.53 -6.23 0.88
N ARG A 113 19.81 -5.17 0.12
CA ARG A 113 19.65 -3.78 0.58
C ARG A 113 18.20 -3.46 0.96
N LEU A 114 17.23 -3.98 0.20
CA LEU A 114 15.82 -3.82 0.53
C LEU A 114 15.46 -4.55 1.84
N LYS A 115 15.93 -5.78 2.04
CA LYS A 115 15.71 -6.53 3.29
C LYS A 115 16.33 -5.83 4.50
N GLU A 116 17.52 -5.26 4.37
CA GLU A 116 18.15 -4.46 5.43
C GLU A 116 17.28 -3.29 5.87
N MET A 117 16.63 -2.61 4.92
CA MET A 117 15.71 -1.52 5.24
C MET A 117 14.41 -2.01 5.90
N MET A 118 13.97 -3.23 5.57
CA MET A 118 12.77 -3.87 6.15
C MET A 118 13.01 -4.40 7.56
N ALA A 119 14.27 -4.67 7.94
CA ALA A 119 14.61 -5.27 9.22
C ALA A 119 14.06 -4.47 10.41
N GLY A 120 13.53 -5.20 11.40
CA GLY A 120 12.94 -4.64 12.61
C GLY A 120 11.53 -4.09 12.45
N ALA A 121 10.91 -4.20 11.27
CA ALA A 121 9.51 -3.83 11.09
C ALA A 121 8.57 -4.96 11.52
N ASP A 122 7.55 -4.62 12.32
CA ASP A 122 6.42 -5.50 12.59
C ASP A 122 5.40 -5.44 11.45
N MET A 123 5.33 -4.27 10.81
CA MET A 123 4.42 -4.00 9.70
C MET A 123 5.07 -3.12 8.63
N ILE A 124 4.83 -3.45 7.37
CA ILE A 124 5.24 -2.67 6.21
C ILE A 124 4.03 -2.26 5.37
N PHE A 125 3.91 -0.96 5.13
CA PHE A 125 3.07 -0.43 4.07
C PHE A 125 3.88 -0.34 2.77
N ILE A 126 3.29 -0.77 1.66
CA ILE A 126 3.88 -0.59 0.33
C ILE A 126 2.95 0.27 -0.51
N THR A 127 3.44 1.44 -0.91
CA THR A 127 2.66 2.35 -1.75
C THR A 127 3.34 2.62 -3.09
N ALA A 128 2.55 2.54 -4.16
CA ALA A 128 3.03 2.72 -5.52
C ALA A 128 1.92 3.21 -6.45
N GLY A 129 2.30 4.04 -7.42
CA GLY A 129 1.49 4.32 -8.60
C GLY A 129 1.71 3.24 -9.65
N MET A 130 0.67 2.46 -9.96
CA MET A 130 0.76 1.36 -10.92
C MET A 130 0.61 1.89 -12.36
N GLY A 131 1.13 1.14 -13.33
CA GLY A 131 1.11 1.51 -14.75
C GLY A 131 2.41 2.17 -15.25
N GLY A 132 3.32 2.54 -14.35
CA GLY A 132 4.71 2.92 -14.68
C GLY A 132 5.67 1.72 -14.71
N GLY A 133 6.96 1.96 -14.97
CA GLY A 133 7.96 0.87 -14.98
C GLY A 133 8.41 0.46 -13.58
N THR A 134 8.89 1.44 -12.79
CA THR A 134 9.46 1.17 -11.46
C THR A 134 8.42 0.72 -10.45
N GLY A 135 7.32 1.47 -10.28
CA GLY A 135 6.25 1.10 -9.34
C GLY A 135 5.69 -0.29 -9.63
N THR A 136 5.23 -0.53 -10.86
CA THR A 136 4.64 -1.81 -11.27
C THR A 136 5.60 -3.00 -11.22
N GLY A 137 6.89 -2.77 -11.51
CA GLY A 137 7.91 -3.82 -11.55
C GLY A 137 8.52 -4.14 -10.18
N ALA A 138 8.86 -3.10 -9.42
CA ALA A 138 9.55 -3.25 -8.15
C ALA A 138 8.61 -3.52 -6.96
N ALA A 139 7.38 -2.95 -6.94
CA ALA A 139 6.49 -3.11 -5.79
C ALA A 139 6.14 -4.59 -5.49
N PRO A 140 5.86 -5.47 -6.48
CA PRO A 140 5.67 -6.91 -6.21
C PRO A 140 6.94 -7.61 -5.68
N VAL A 141 8.13 -7.11 -6.01
CA VAL A 141 9.39 -7.67 -5.48
C VAL A 141 9.57 -7.25 -4.03
N VAL A 142 9.34 -5.98 -3.70
CA VAL A 142 9.35 -5.45 -2.32
C VAL A 142 8.32 -6.20 -1.47
N ALA A 143 7.12 -6.43 -2.01
CA ALA A 143 6.06 -7.23 -1.41
C ALA A 143 6.53 -8.64 -1.02
N ARG A 144 7.08 -9.36 -2.00
CA ARG A 144 7.59 -10.72 -1.80
C ARG A 144 8.67 -10.77 -0.72
N LEU A 145 9.61 -9.84 -0.73
CA LEU A 145 10.69 -9.78 0.26
C LEU A 145 10.15 -9.56 1.67
N ALA A 146 9.19 -8.65 1.86
CA ALA A 146 8.57 -8.40 3.15
C ALA A 146 7.80 -9.64 3.66
N LYS A 147 7.07 -10.34 2.79
CA LYS A 147 6.37 -11.59 3.13
C LYS A 147 7.32 -12.72 3.47
N GLU A 148 8.43 -12.87 2.73
CA GLU A 148 9.50 -13.84 3.03
C GLU A 148 10.13 -13.60 4.41
N MET A 149 10.14 -12.34 4.87
CA MET A 149 10.60 -11.96 6.21
C MET A 149 9.53 -12.14 7.30
N GLY A 150 8.32 -12.57 6.95
CA GLY A 150 7.22 -12.79 7.91
C GLY A 150 6.52 -11.52 8.41
N ILE A 151 6.83 -10.36 7.83
CA ILE A 151 6.32 -9.05 8.25
C ILE A 151 4.86 -8.89 7.78
N LEU A 152 4.01 -8.24 8.56
CA LEU A 152 2.65 -7.92 8.11
C LEU A 152 2.70 -6.87 6.99
N THR A 153 2.10 -7.17 5.85
CA THR A 153 2.20 -6.37 4.62
C THR A 153 0.86 -5.80 4.18
N VAL A 154 0.80 -4.48 4.05
CA VAL A 154 -0.37 -3.77 3.52
C VAL A 154 0.03 -2.94 2.30
N GLY A 155 -0.48 -3.32 1.14
CA GLY A 155 -0.32 -2.56 -0.09
C GLY A 155 -1.39 -1.49 -0.22
N VAL A 156 -1.01 -0.27 -0.59
CA VAL A 156 -1.94 0.80 -0.97
C VAL A 156 -1.48 1.40 -2.29
N VAL A 157 -2.14 1.01 -3.37
CA VAL A 157 -1.70 1.29 -4.75
C VAL A 157 -2.78 1.96 -5.58
N THR A 158 -2.38 2.74 -6.58
CA THR A 158 -3.32 3.39 -7.51
C THR A 158 -3.30 2.77 -8.91
N ILE A 159 -4.49 2.67 -9.51
CA ILE A 159 -4.67 2.46 -10.95
C ILE A 159 -4.72 3.83 -11.62
N PRO A 160 -3.96 4.05 -12.72
CA PRO A 160 -3.86 5.33 -13.40
C PRO A 160 -5.20 5.77 -13.99
N PHE A 161 -5.32 7.08 -14.26
CA PHE A 161 -6.53 7.62 -14.90
C PHE A 161 -6.73 7.03 -16.30
N SER A 162 -7.99 6.90 -16.71
CA SER A 162 -8.33 6.43 -18.07
C SER A 162 -7.71 7.31 -19.16
N PHE A 163 -7.54 8.61 -18.93
CA PHE A 163 -6.90 9.52 -19.89
C PHE A 163 -5.41 9.26 -20.08
N GLU A 164 -4.72 8.58 -19.16
CA GLU A 164 -3.30 8.25 -19.33
C GLU A 164 -3.07 7.08 -20.31
N GLY A 165 -4.16 6.42 -20.73
CA GLY A 165 -4.18 5.44 -21.80
C GLY A 165 -4.33 3.99 -21.31
N ARG A 166 -5.03 3.19 -22.11
CA ARG A 166 -5.35 1.78 -21.82
C ARG A 166 -4.12 0.91 -21.55
N ARG A 167 -2.99 1.21 -22.20
CA ARG A 167 -1.73 0.48 -21.99
C ARG A 167 -1.27 0.56 -20.54
N LYS A 168 -1.30 1.76 -19.93
CA LYS A 168 -0.91 1.93 -18.52
C LYS A 168 -1.87 1.22 -17.58
N GLN A 169 -3.17 1.28 -17.84
CA GLN A 169 -4.16 0.54 -17.04
C GLN A 169 -3.94 -0.97 -17.11
N ARG A 170 -3.65 -1.53 -18.29
CA ARG A 170 -3.34 -2.96 -18.42
C ARG A 170 -2.10 -3.35 -17.60
N ILE A 171 -1.02 -2.59 -17.77
CA ILE A 171 0.23 -2.79 -17.02
C ILE A 171 -0.04 -2.70 -15.51
N ALA A 172 -0.85 -1.73 -15.07
CA ALA A 172 -1.22 -1.57 -13.68
C ALA A 172 -1.91 -2.81 -13.11
N ASN A 173 -2.93 -3.32 -13.81
CA ASN A 173 -3.67 -4.52 -13.39
C ASN A 173 -2.76 -5.76 -13.34
N GLU A 174 -1.89 -5.96 -14.33
CA GLU A 174 -0.92 -7.06 -14.32
C GLU A 174 0.04 -6.97 -13.12
N GLY A 175 0.48 -5.77 -12.76
CA GLY A 175 1.29 -5.55 -11.56
C GLY A 175 0.53 -5.82 -10.25
N ILE A 176 -0.73 -5.40 -10.17
CA ILE A 176 -1.60 -5.60 -9.00
C ILE A 176 -1.81 -7.10 -8.76
N ILE A 177 -2.13 -7.88 -9.80
CA ILE A 177 -2.31 -9.33 -9.70
C ILE A 177 -1.04 -10.00 -9.14
N ARG A 178 0.14 -9.58 -9.62
CA ARG A 178 1.41 -10.12 -9.09
C ARG A 178 1.66 -9.71 -7.64
N MET A 179 1.23 -8.52 -7.23
CA MET A 179 1.40 -8.03 -5.87
C MET A 179 0.45 -8.72 -4.88
N GLN A 180 -0.78 -9.07 -5.31
CA GLN A 180 -1.79 -9.73 -4.48
C GLN A 180 -1.27 -11.01 -3.82
N SER A 181 -0.52 -11.85 -4.55
CA SER A 181 0.02 -13.10 -4.00
C SER A 181 0.98 -12.92 -2.81
N TYR A 182 1.52 -11.71 -2.65
CA TYR A 182 2.55 -11.40 -1.64
C TYR A 182 2.07 -10.44 -0.55
N MET A 183 0.82 -10.01 -0.57
CA MET A 183 0.25 -9.09 0.42
C MET A 183 -0.62 -9.84 1.42
N ASP A 184 -0.69 -9.34 2.66
CA ASP A 184 -1.74 -9.71 3.61
C ASP A 184 -3.02 -8.90 3.31
N ALA A 185 -2.89 -7.59 3.04
CA ALA A 185 -3.99 -6.77 2.53
C ALA A 185 -3.51 -5.84 1.41
N LEU A 186 -4.33 -5.64 0.37
CA LEU A 186 -4.04 -4.80 -0.78
C LEU A 186 -5.25 -3.93 -1.10
N ILE A 187 -5.10 -2.63 -0.81
CA ILE A 187 -6.07 -1.59 -1.10
C ILE A 187 -5.75 -1.01 -2.48
N VAL A 188 -6.65 -1.20 -3.43
CA VAL A 188 -6.52 -0.72 -4.81
C VAL A 188 -7.40 0.50 -5.03
N VAL A 189 -6.79 1.66 -5.23
CA VAL A 189 -7.48 2.92 -5.49
C VAL A 189 -7.55 3.18 -6.99
N ARG A 190 -8.75 3.31 -7.54
CA ARG A 190 -8.93 3.71 -8.95
C ARG A 190 -8.96 5.23 -9.06
N ASN A 191 -7.97 5.83 -9.73
CA ASN A 191 -7.92 7.29 -9.87
C ASN A 191 -9.17 7.87 -10.56
N ASP A 192 -9.80 7.11 -11.47
CA ASP A 192 -11.05 7.53 -12.11
C ASP A 192 -12.21 7.72 -11.12
N ASN A 193 -12.21 7.01 -9.98
CA ASN A 193 -13.24 7.21 -8.95
C ASN A 193 -13.12 8.60 -8.31
N LEU A 194 -11.92 9.18 -8.27
CA LEU A 194 -11.71 10.52 -7.73
C LEU A 194 -12.44 11.58 -8.55
N MET A 195 -12.66 11.34 -9.85
CA MET A 195 -13.37 12.26 -10.74
C MET A 195 -14.89 12.20 -10.56
N LYS A 196 -15.41 11.20 -9.83
CA LYS A 196 -16.83 11.09 -9.50
C LYS A 196 -17.24 12.07 -8.39
N LEU A 197 -16.28 12.55 -7.61
CA LEU A 197 -16.52 13.54 -6.56
C LEU A 197 -16.94 14.88 -7.18
N PRO A 198 -18.04 15.48 -6.71
CA PRO A 198 -18.51 16.78 -7.21
C PRO A 198 -17.44 17.87 -7.13
N GLU A 199 -16.68 17.94 -6.03
CA GLU A 199 -15.59 18.90 -5.87
C GLU A 199 -14.46 18.73 -6.90
N ASN A 200 -14.30 17.53 -7.47
CA ASN A 200 -13.18 17.21 -8.32
C ASN A 200 -13.44 17.43 -9.82
N LYS A 201 -14.67 17.78 -10.20
CA LYS A 201 -15.07 17.96 -11.62
C LYS A 201 -14.27 19.03 -12.37
N ASN A 202 -13.79 20.04 -11.65
CA ASN A 202 -13.09 21.19 -12.23
C ASN A 202 -11.57 21.16 -11.94
N LEU A 203 -11.03 20.03 -11.49
CA LEU A 203 -9.59 19.94 -11.21
C LEU A 203 -8.78 19.96 -12.50
N ASN A 204 -7.68 20.71 -12.47
CA ASN A 204 -6.64 20.58 -13.47
C ASN A 204 -5.84 19.30 -13.26
N MET A 205 -5.00 18.94 -14.23
CA MET A 205 -4.22 17.69 -14.23
C MET A 205 -3.34 17.54 -12.98
N VAL A 206 -2.67 18.61 -12.54
CA VAL A 206 -1.80 18.59 -11.35
C VAL A 206 -2.62 18.34 -10.09
N SER A 207 -3.75 19.04 -9.95
CA SER A 207 -4.65 18.86 -8.81
C SER A 207 -5.27 17.46 -8.77
N ALA A 208 -5.55 16.85 -9.92
CA ALA A 208 -6.07 15.48 -9.98
C ALA A 208 -5.05 14.45 -9.46
N PHE A 209 -3.77 14.55 -9.84
CA PHE A 209 -2.72 13.70 -9.27
C PHE A 209 -2.50 13.98 -7.78
N ASN A 210 -2.56 15.25 -7.37
CA ASN A 210 -2.49 15.60 -5.95
C ASN A 210 -3.64 15.00 -5.14
N ALA A 211 -4.84 14.91 -5.72
CA ALA A 211 -5.98 14.24 -5.09
C ALA A 211 -5.72 12.74 -4.91
N ALA A 212 -5.15 12.07 -5.93
CA ALA A 212 -4.77 10.66 -5.83
C ALA A 212 -3.71 10.41 -4.74
N ASP A 213 -2.66 11.24 -4.70
CA ASP A 213 -1.64 11.18 -3.66
C ASP A 213 -2.24 11.40 -2.26
N SER A 214 -3.19 12.34 -2.15
CA SER A 214 -3.85 12.66 -0.89
C SER A 214 -4.67 11.49 -0.37
N VAL A 215 -5.33 10.76 -1.27
CA VAL A 215 -6.05 9.53 -0.94
C VAL A 215 -5.11 8.43 -0.46
N LEU A 216 -4.00 8.18 -1.18
CA LEU A 216 -3.02 7.17 -0.75
C LEU A 216 -2.44 7.51 0.63
N ARG A 217 -2.07 8.78 0.83
CA ARG A 217 -1.60 9.29 2.13
C ARG A 217 -2.64 9.08 3.22
N GLN A 218 -3.90 9.43 2.95
CA GLN A 218 -4.99 9.30 3.90
C GLN A 218 -5.25 7.82 4.23
N ALA A 219 -5.15 6.92 3.26
CA ALA A 219 -5.28 5.49 3.48
C ALA A 219 -4.22 4.95 4.43
N ILE A 220 -2.94 5.23 4.15
CA ILE A 220 -1.82 4.81 5.01
C ILE A 220 -1.99 5.39 6.42
N ARG A 221 -2.31 6.69 6.51
CA ARG A 221 -2.54 7.38 7.78
C ARG A 221 -3.66 6.72 8.57
N CYS A 222 -4.82 6.50 7.96
CA CYS A 222 -5.97 5.93 8.65
C CYS A 222 -5.69 4.52 9.17
N VAL A 223 -5.05 3.65 8.37
CA VAL A 223 -4.69 2.29 8.82
C VAL A 223 -3.64 2.34 9.93
N ALA A 224 -2.62 3.20 9.80
CA ALA A 224 -1.57 3.34 10.82
C ALA A 224 -2.12 3.95 12.12
N GLU A 225 -3.07 4.89 12.05
CA GLU A 225 -3.78 5.45 13.21
C GLU A 225 -4.49 4.38 14.03
N LEU A 226 -5.08 3.36 13.38
CA LEU A 226 -5.77 2.27 14.08
C LEU A 226 -4.84 1.47 14.99
N ILE A 227 -3.55 1.43 14.66
CA ILE A 227 -2.54 0.58 15.30
C ILE A 227 -1.75 1.37 16.33
N LEU A 228 -1.37 2.60 15.97
CA LEU A 228 -0.47 3.42 16.77
C LEU A 228 -1.20 4.25 17.83
N THR A 229 -2.50 4.53 17.63
CA THR A 229 -3.26 5.38 18.54
C THR A 229 -4.02 4.51 19.54
N THR A 230 -3.71 4.66 20.82
CA THR A 230 -4.49 4.01 21.88
C THR A 230 -5.88 4.64 21.97
N GLY A 231 -6.89 3.87 21.58
CA GLY A 231 -8.30 4.24 21.71
C GLY A 231 -8.90 3.95 23.09
N VAL A 232 -10.16 4.36 23.30
CA VAL A 232 -10.98 3.93 24.46
C VAL A 232 -11.38 2.46 24.30
N ILE A 233 -11.67 2.07 23.06
CA ILE A 233 -11.80 0.67 22.63
C ILE A 233 -10.65 0.46 21.65
N ASN A 234 -9.57 -0.12 22.16
CA ASN A 234 -8.37 -0.34 21.37
C ASN A 234 -8.53 -1.61 20.51
N VAL A 235 -8.26 -1.48 19.22
CA VAL A 235 -8.02 -2.64 18.35
C VAL A 235 -6.58 -3.07 18.57
N ASP A 236 -6.34 -4.31 18.94
CA ASP A 236 -4.97 -4.77 19.08
C ASP A 236 -4.35 -5.15 17.72
N PHE A 237 -3.03 -5.17 17.65
CA PHE A 237 -2.32 -5.52 16.42
C PHE A 237 -2.54 -6.98 16.01
N ALA A 238 -2.85 -7.86 16.96
CA ALA A 238 -3.08 -9.28 16.70
C ALA A 238 -4.45 -9.53 16.05
N ASP A 239 -5.48 -8.80 16.44
CA ASP A 239 -6.83 -8.82 15.88
C ASP A 239 -6.79 -8.33 14.43
N MET A 240 -6.09 -7.23 14.17
CA MET A 240 -5.86 -6.72 12.81
C MET A 240 -5.06 -7.73 11.97
N THR A 241 -3.99 -8.31 12.52
CA THR A 241 -3.21 -9.35 11.84
C THR A 241 -4.10 -10.55 11.50
N THR A 242 -5.02 -10.92 12.41
CA THR A 242 -5.97 -12.02 12.21
C THR A 242 -6.93 -11.70 11.07
N ILE A 243 -7.53 -10.51 11.03
CA ILE A 243 -8.43 -10.10 9.93
C ILE A 243 -7.69 -10.05 8.59
N PHE A 244 -6.45 -9.55 8.55
CA PHE A 244 -5.69 -9.48 7.29
C PHE A 244 -5.15 -10.83 6.83
N ARG A 245 -4.94 -11.79 7.74
CA ARG A 245 -4.45 -13.14 7.41
C ARG A 245 -5.52 -14.22 7.44
N GLN A 246 -6.78 -13.88 7.67
CA GLN A 246 -7.88 -14.85 7.75
C GLN A 246 -8.11 -15.63 6.44
N SER A 247 -7.59 -15.12 5.32
CA SER A 247 -7.81 -15.67 3.98
C SER A 247 -6.59 -15.55 3.10
N GLU A 248 -6.55 -16.39 2.05
CA GLU A 248 -5.55 -16.28 0.98
C GLU A 248 -5.79 -15.05 0.09
N SER A 249 -6.98 -14.44 0.16
CA SER A 249 -7.29 -13.22 -0.57
C SER A 249 -6.72 -12.01 0.14
N SER A 250 -5.86 -11.28 -0.55
CA SER A 250 -5.36 -9.99 -0.10
C SER A 250 -6.29 -8.83 -0.50
N ASP A 251 -7.46 -9.06 -1.08
CA ASP A 251 -8.33 -7.97 -1.56
C ASP A 251 -8.91 -7.19 -0.37
N ALA A 252 -8.66 -5.88 -0.34
CA ALA A 252 -9.10 -5.01 0.73
C ALA A 252 -9.70 -3.71 0.19
N LEU A 253 -10.78 -3.25 0.81
CA LEU A 253 -11.41 -1.97 0.54
C LEU A 253 -11.25 -1.04 1.73
N LEU A 254 -11.13 0.24 1.44
CA LEU A 254 -11.06 1.29 2.44
C LEU A 254 -12.17 2.29 2.18
N GLY A 255 -13.00 2.56 3.19
CA GLY A 255 -13.98 3.64 3.20
C GLY A 255 -13.62 4.66 4.26
N ILE A 256 -13.75 5.95 3.92
CA ILE A 256 -13.58 7.03 4.89
C ILE A 256 -14.72 8.03 4.72
N GLY A 257 -15.38 8.37 5.83
CA GLY A 257 -16.46 9.34 5.89
C GLY A 257 -16.33 10.23 7.12
N ARG A 258 -16.88 11.45 7.05
CA ARG A 258 -16.75 12.44 8.13
C ARG A 258 -18.04 13.21 8.33
N SER A 259 -18.60 13.18 9.53
CA SER A 259 -19.83 13.89 9.83
C SER A 259 -19.73 14.68 11.14
N ASN A 260 -20.36 15.86 11.16
CA ASN A 260 -20.55 16.63 12.39
C ASN A 260 -21.93 16.35 13.04
N ILE A 261 -22.68 15.38 12.50
CA ILE A 261 -24.05 15.09 12.93
C ILE A 261 -24.10 13.83 13.78
N SER A 262 -23.58 12.72 13.26
CA SER A 262 -23.58 11.44 13.96
C SER A 262 -22.54 10.47 13.38
N ALA A 263 -22.12 9.52 14.21
CA ALA A 263 -21.27 8.41 13.83
C ALA A 263 -21.94 7.54 12.76
N VAL A 264 -23.27 7.34 12.83
CA VAL A 264 -24.03 6.63 11.78
C VAL A 264 -23.87 7.33 10.43
N LYS A 265 -23.97 8.66 10.40
CA LYS A 265 -23.81 9.41 9.15
C LYS A 265 -22.37 9.36 8.63
N ALA A 266 -21.38 9.44 9.53
CA ALA A 266 -19.97 9.25 9.16
C ALA A 266 -19.75 7.86 8.53
N VAL A 267 -20.36 6.82 9.07
CA VAL A 267 -20.33 5.46 8.51
C VAL A 267 -21.02 5.40 7.14
N GLN A 268 -22.19 6.02 6.98
CA GLN A 268 -22.89 6.08 5.68
C GLN A 268 -22.02 6.74 4.60
N GLU A 269 -21.37 7.85 4.94
CA GLU A 269 -20.43 8.53 4.04
C GLU A 269 -19.20 7.67 3.75
N ALA A 270 -18.71 6.89 4.72
CA ALA A 270 -17.60 5.98 4.53
C ALA A 270 -17.94 4.86 3.53
N ILE A 271 -19.16 4.30 3.59
CA ILE A 271 -19.65 3.30 2.63
C ILE A 271 -19.81 3.90 1.23
N GLN A 272 -20.23 5.15 1.13
CA GLN A 272 -20.40 5.88 -0.13
C GLN A 272 -19.08 6.50 -0.65
N SER A 273 -17.98 6.26 0.05
CA SER A 273 -16.68 6.83 -0.28
C SER A 273 -16.24 6.37 -1.68
N PRO A 274 -15.66 7.24 -2.52
CA PRO A 274 -15.10 6.85 -3.83
C PRO A 274 -13.99 5.79 -3.77
N LEU A 275 -13.47 5.55 -2.57
CA LEU A 275 -12.47 4.54 -2.26
C LEU A 275 -13.06 3.13 -2.21
N ILE A 276 -14.37 3.01 -2.03
CA ILE A 276 -15.11 1.76 -2.08
C ILE A 276 -15.67 1.58 -3.49
N ASP A 277 -15.22 0.54 -4.18
CA ASP A 277 -15.64 0.24 -5.56
C ASP A 277 -16.50 -1.04 -5.68
N LYS A 278 -16.76 -1.73 -4.56
CA LYS A 278 -17.63 -2.91 -4.44
C LYS A 278 -18.51 -2.80 -3.21
N SER A 279 -19.57 -3.61 -3.14
CA SER A 279 -20.40 -3.71 -1.95
C SER A 279 -19.61 -4.29 -0.78
N LEU A 280 -19.96 -3.89 0.45
CA LEU A 280 -19.48 -4.57 1.67
C LEU A 280 -20.08 -5.96 1.85
N LYS A 281 -21.17 -6.27 1.13
CA LYS A 281 -21.76 -7.61 1.11
C LYS A 281 -20.75 -8.60 0.53
N GLY A 282 -20.56 -9.71 1.25
CA GLY A 282 -19.56 -10.73 0.94
C GLY A 282 -18.18 -10.51 1.57
N ALA A 283 -17.94 -9.40 2.29
CA ALA A 283 -16.73 -9.26 3.11
C ALA A 283 -16.84 -10.14 4.36
N ARG A 284 -15.81 -10.96 4.63
CA ARG A 284 -15.76 -11.83 5.81
C ARG A 284 -15.02 -11.21 7.01
N GLY A 285 -14.24 -10.16 6.81
CA GLY A 285 -13.69 -9.37 7.92
C GLY A 285 -13.79 -7.88 7.70
N ILE A 286 -14.22 -7.16 8.73
CA ILE A 286 -14.39 -5.70 8.71
C ILE A 286 -13.74 -5.11 9.96
N ILE A 287 -12.94 -4.07 9.75
CA ILE A 287 -12.44 -3.20 10.81
C ILE A 287 -13.18 -1.87 10.68
N LEU A 288 -14.02 -1.56 11.66
CA LEU A 288 -14.68 -0.26 11.78
C LEU A 288 -13.96 0.52 12.88
N ASN A 289 -13.39 1.66 12.54
CA ASN A 289 -12.87 2.60 13.52
C ASN A 289 -13.66 3.90 13.49
N ILE A 290 -14.01 4.38 14.67
CA ILE A 290 -14.70 5.65 14.86
C ILE A 290 -13.80 6.58 15.66
N THR A 291 -13.41 7.69 15.05
CA THR A 291 -12.62 8.74 15.69
C THR A 291 -13.51 9.95 15.94
N GLY A 292 -13.56 10.45 17.18
CA GLY A 292 -14.27 11.67 17.55
C GLY A 292 -13.57 12.37 18.70
N ASP A 293 -14.11 13.50 19.17
CA ASP A 293 -13.59 14.16 20.37
C ASP A 293 -14.24 13.58 21.65
N GLU A 294 -13.94 14.20 22.80
CA GLU A 294 -14.47 13.78 24.11
C GLU A 294 -16.01 13.83 24.21
N THR A 295 -16.68 14.46 23.24
CA THR A 295 -18.15 14.57 23.21
C THR A 295 -18.82 13.40 22.49
N LEU A 296 -18.06 12.51 21.84
CA LEU A 296 -18.58 11.36 21.10
C LEU A 296 -19.38 10.42 22.02
N PRO A 297 -20.72 10.31 21.83
CA PRO A 297 -21.52 9.52 22.75
C PRO A 297 -21.55 8.03 22.36
N ILE A 298 -21.48 7.15 23.36
CA ILE A 298 -21.44 5.69 23.17
C ILE A 298 -22.66 5.13 22.42
N HIS A 299 -23.84 5.74 22.59
CA HIS A 299 -25.06 5.29 21.90
C HIS A 299 -24.96 5.49 20.38
N ASP A 300 -24.23 6.50 19.93
CA ASP A 300 -24.04 6.78 18.50
C ASP A 300 -23.01 5.82 17.89
N VAL A 301 -21.94 5.50 18.63
CA VAL A 301 -21.01 4.42 18.29
C VAL A 301 -21.74 3.07 18.14
N ASN A 302 -22.64 2.74 19.08
CA ASN A 302 -23.43 1.51 19.02
C ASN A 302 -24.41 1.49 17.83
N ALA A 303 -25.04 2.62 17.53
CA ALA A 303 -25.91 2.76 16.37
C ALA A 303 -25.13 2.61 15.04
N ALA A 304 -23.93 3.16 14.98
CA ALA A 304 -23.03 3.05 13.82
C ALA A 304 -22.57 1.60 13.60
N ALA A 305 -22.20 0.89 14.67
CA ALA A 305 -21.88 -0.53 14.61
C ALA A 305 -23.08 -1.36 14.13
N SER A 306 -24.26 -1.16 14.72
CA SER A 306 -25.51 -1.83 14.32
C SER A 306 -25.86 -1.58 12.85
N TYR A 307 -25.60 -0.37 12.36
CA TYR A 307 -25.78 -0.04 10.95
C TYR A 307 -24.84 -0.85 10.06
N ILE A 308 -23.54 -0.98 10.40
CA ILE A 308 -22.63 -1.85 9.65
C ILE A 308 -23.10 -3.31 9.65
N PHE A 309 -23.50 -3.86 10.80
CA PHE A 309 -24.04 -5.23 10.87
C PHE A 309 -25.22 -5.44 9.91
N SER A 310 -26.08 -4.41 9.73
CA SER A 310 -27.20 -4.49 8.77
C SER A 310 -26.78 -4.48 7.30
N GLN A 311 -25.54 -4.06 6.98
CA GLN A 311 -25.00 -3.98 5.63
C GLN A 311 -24.17 -5.23 5.25
N THR A 312 -23.97 -6.15 6.19
CA THR A 312 -23.09 -7.33 6.06
C THR A 312 -23.87 -8.63 6.20
N GLU A 313 -23.20 -9.77 6.02
CA GLU A 313 -23.76 -11.10 6.26
C GLU A 313 -23.60 -11.50 7.74
N ASP A 314 -24.35 -12.50 8.21
CA ASP A 314 -24.44 -12.85 9.64
C ASP A 314 -23.13 -13.43 10.22
N ASP A 315 -22.21 -13.91 9.38
CA ASP A 315 -20.96 -14.57 9.75
C ASP A 315 -19.69 -13.69 9.63
N VAL A 316 -19.86 -12.39 9.37
CA VAL A 316 -18.73 -11.47 9.23
C VAL A 316 -18.03 -11.25 10.58
N ASN A 317 -16.70 -11.31 10.57
CA ASN A 317 -15.88 -10.94 11.71
C ASN A 317 -15.71 -9.42 11.74
N ILE A 318 -16.31 -8.74 12.73
CA ILE A 318 -16.22 -7.27 12.87
C ILE A 318 -15.40 -6.90 14.10
N ILE A 319 -14.37 -6.09 13.85
CA ILE A 319 -13.62 -5.41 14.90
C ILE A 319 -14.09 -3.95 14.96
N LEU A 320 -14.49 -3.50 16.14
CA LEU A 320 -14.85 -2.11 16.42
C LEU A 320 -13.73 -1.43 17.23
N GLY A 321 -13.12 -0.41 16.63
CA GLY A 321 -12.20 0.53 17.28
C GLY A 321 -12.86 1.86 17.58
N THR A 322 -12.46 2.51 18.66
CA THR A 322 -12.88 3.89 18.95
C THR A 322 -11.72 4.70 19.49
N VAL A 323 -11.42 5.81 18.82
CA VAL A 323 -10.32 6.73 19.14
C VAL A 323 -10.90 8.07 19.56
N ILE A 324 -10.40 8.62 20.68
CA ILE A 324 -10.72 9.97 21.12
C ILE A 324 -9.58 10.90 20.76
N ASP A 325 -9.83 11.80 19.82
CA ASP A 325 -8.90 12.83 19.36
C ASP A 325 -9.51 14.21 19.59
N LYS A 326 -8.92 14.97 20.51
CA LYS A 326 -9.39 16.32 20.87
C LYS A 326 -9.33 17.30 19.71
N SER A 327 -8.53 17.03 18.68
CA SER A 327 -8.43 17.89 17.50
C SER A 327 -9.66 17.81 16.57
N MET A 328 -10.54 16.84 16.80
CA MET A 328 -11.71 16.59 15.96
C MET A 328 -12.81 17.66 16.09
N ASN A 329 -12.85 18.45 17.18
CA ASN A 329 -13.73 19.62 17.34
C ASN A 329 -15.19 19.39 16.90
N GLY A 330 -15.83 18.33 17.38
CA GLY A 330 -17.21 17.95 17.05
C GLY A 330 -17.39 17.20 15.73
N THR A 331 -16.31 16.99 14.95
CA THR A 331 -16.32 16.10 13.79
C THR A 331 -16.14 14.65 14.23
N ILE A 332 -16.85 13.73 13.57
CA ILE A 332 -16.70 12.29 13.73
C ILE A 332 -16.20 11.72 12.41
N GLN A 333 -15.12 10.96 12.43
CA GLN A 333 -14.59 10.23 11.28
C GLN A 333 -14.84 8.75 11.44
N ALA A 334 -15.45 8.12 10.44
CA ALA A 334 -15.52 6.67 10.33
C ALA A 334 -14.51 6.17 9.30
N THR A 335 -13.74 5.16 9.67
CA THR A 335 -12.83 4.44 8.78
C THR A 335 -13.26 2.98 8.75
N ILE A 336 -13.53 2.47 7.55
CA ILE A 336 -13.96 1.09 7.33
C ILE A 336 -12.87 0.42 6.49
N ILE A 337 -12.33 -0.68 6.97
CA ILE A 337 -11.47 -1.58 6.18
C ILE A 337 -12.21 -2.90 6.05
N ALA A 338 -12.57 -3.27 4.83
CA ALA A 338 -13.23 -4.53 4.55
C ALA A 338 -12.28 -5.44 3.78
N THR A 339 -12.21 -6.70 4.19
CA THR A 339 -11.28 -7.69 3.66
C THR A 339 -12.00 -9.00 3.40
N ASP A 340 -11.34 -9.85 2.62
CA ASP A 340 -11.76 -11.23 2.41
C ASP A 340 -13.15 -11.37 1.76
N PHE A 341 -13.28 -10.78 0.57
CA PHE A 341 -14.52 -10.84 -0.22
C PHE A 341 -14.76 -12.23 -0.79
N ALA A 342 -15.97 -12.77 -0.67
CA ALA A 342 -16.34 -14.09 -1.18
C ALA A 342 -16.05 -14.30 -2.68
N ASP A 343 -16.22 -13.27 -3.49
CA ASP A 343 -15.94 -13.30 -4.93
C ASP A 343 -14.46 -13.47 -5.28
N SER A 344 -13.55 -13.22 -4.34
CA SER A 344 -12.10 -13.32 -4.59
C SER A 344 -11.60 -14.76 -4.80
N LEU A 345 -12.38 -15.76 -4.36
CA LEU A 345 -12.08 -17.17 -4.60
C LEU A 345 -12.35 -17.59 -6.07
N ALA A 346 -13.06 -16.77 -6.85
CA ALA A 346 -13.42 -17.07 -8.24
C ALA A 346 -12.32 -16.71 -9.27
N LEU A 347 -11.20 -16.11 -8.84
CA LEU A 347 -10.05 -15.78 -9.72
C LEU A 347 -8.89 -16.79 -9.63
N LYS A 348 -9.08 -17.94 -8.94
CA LYS A 348 -8.23 -19.10 -9.24
C LYS A 348 -8.62 -19.59 -10.63
N SER A 349 -7.77 -19.29 -11.61
CA SER A 349 -7.79 -19.96 -12.90
C SER A 349 -7.96 -21.45 -12.63
N PRO A 350 -8.90 -22.16 -13.29
CA PRO A 350 -8.96 -23.60 -13.13
C PRO A 350 -7.57 -24.13 -13.41
N THR A 351 -7.00 -24.85 -12.45
CA THR A 351 -5.81 -25.64 -12.67
C THR A 351 -6.16 -26.52 -13.86
N VAL A 352 -5.69 -26.15 -15.06
CA VAL A 352 -5.76 -27.05 -16.19
C VAL A 352 -4.84 -28.18 -15.80
N GLU A 353 -5.43 -29.25 -15.26
CA GLU A 353 -4.78 -30.54 -15.21
C GLU A 353 -4.42 -30.83 -16.65
N VAL A 354 -3.16 -30.57 -16.99
CA VAL A 354 -2.59 -31.02 -18.26
C VAL A 354 -2.75 -32.53 -18.20
N PRO A 355 -3.61 -33.16 -19.03
CA PRO A 355 -3.75 -34.60 -19.00
C PRO A 355 -2.34 -35.15 -19.24
N LYS A 356 -1.83 -35.93 -18.29
CA LYS A 356 -0.60 -36.69 -18.50
C LYS A 356 -0.90 -37.61 -19.67
N SER A 357 -0.45 -37.23 -20.85
CA SER A 357 -0.42 -38.09 -22.01
C SER A 357 0.50 -39.27 -21.69
N THR A 358 -0.05 -40.34 -21.12
CA THR A 358 0.56 -41.66 -21.19
C THR A 358 0.55 -42.04 -22.66
N VAL A 359 1.65 -41.75 -23.34
CA VAL A 359 1.94 -42.32 -24.65
C VAL A 359 2.12 -43.82 -24.42
N THR A 360 1.04 -44.57 -24.60
CA THR A 360 1.14 -46.02 -24.81
C THR A 360 1.81 -46.18 -26.16
N VAL A 361 3.08 -46.60 -26.15
CA VAL A 361 3.83 -46.91 -27.37
C VAL A 361 3.17 -48.14 -28.02
N SER A 362 2.24 -47.90 -28.95
CA SER A 362 1.83 -48.91 -29.90
C SER A 362 2.93 -49.05 -30.95
N LYS A 363 3.51 -50.26 -31.03
CA LYS A 363 4.46 -50.64 -32.08
C LYS A 363 3.81 -50.44 -33.45
N GLY A 364 4.50 -49.71 -34.32
CA GLY A 364 4.33 -49.82 -35.78
C GLY A 364 3.94 -48.55 -36.51
N PHE A 365 4.86 -47.59 -36.63
CA PHE A 365 4.87 -46.67 -37.76
C PHE A 365 6.30 -46.56 -38.29
N ASN A 366 6.54 -47.13 -39.47
CA ASN A 366 7.80 -46.99 -40.20
C ASN A 366 7.77 -45.63 -40.91
N PHE A 367 8.66 -44.73 -40.53
CA PHE A 367 9.01 -43.57 -41.34
C PHE A 367 10.25 -43.94 -42.15
N ASP A 368 10.09 -44.23 -43.44
CA ASP A 368 11.21 -44.20 -44.37
C ASP A 368 11.65 -42.74 -44.55
N ALA A 369 12.83 -42.42 -44.01
CA ALA A 369 13.45 -41.11 -44.18
C ALA A 369 13.89 -40.93 -45.65
N PRO A 370 13.55 -39.81 -46.32
CA PRO A 370 14.12 -39.50 -47.62
C PRO A 370 15.63 -39.28 -47.50
N LYS A 371 16.42 -39.93 -48.35
CA LYS A 371 17.87 -39.71 -48.41
C LYS A 371 18.20 -38.24 -48.77
N PRO A 372 19.26 -37.65 -48.21
CA PRO A 372 19.67 -36.29 -48.56
C PRO A 372 20.07 -36.19 -50.03
N GLN A 373 19.44 -35.28 -50.78
CA GLN A 373 19.93 -34.86 -52.10
C GLN A 373 21.06 -33.85 -51.93
N ALA A 374 22.14 -34.02 -52.69
CA ALA A 374 23.26 -33.09 -52.73
C ALA A 374 22.85 -31.72 -53.32
N PRO A 375 23.48 -30.60 -52.92
CA PRO A 375 23.13 -29.29 -53.42
C PRO A 375 23.53 -29.14 -54.90
N PRO A 376 22.77 -28.41 -55.73
CA PRO A 376 23.19 -28.08 -57.08
C PRO A 376 24.35 -27.06 -57.05
N GLU A 377 25.37 -27.29 -57.89
CA GLU A 377 26.46 -26.35 -58.13
C GLU A 377 25.92 -25.05 -58.73
N ASN A 378 25.93 -23.97 -57.96
CA ASN A 378 25.58 -22.65 -58.46
C ASN A 378 26.87 -21.91 -58.89
N LYS A 379 27.07 -21.75 -60.20
CA LYS A 379 28.12 -20.92 -60.79
C LYS A 379 27.80 -19.44 -60.58
N PHE A 380 28.14 -18.90 -59.41
CA PHE A 380 28.16 -17.46 -59.18
C PHE A 380 29.55 -16.91 -59.53
N GLN A 381 29.68 -16.22 -60.66
CA GLN A 381 30.90 -15.47 -61.02
C GLN A 381 30.91 -14.14 -60.25
N MET A 382 31.93 -13.95 -59.41
CA MET A 382 32.18 -12.66 -58.76
C MET A 382 32.78 -11.66 -59.75
N PRO A 383 32.33 -10.39 -59.79
CA PRO A 383 33.02 -9.36 -60.55
C PRO A 383 34.32 -8.96 -59.83
N THR A 384 35.43 -9.03 -60.56
CA THR A 384 36.75 -8.57 -60.09
C THR A 384 36.77 -7.05 -59.99
N PHE A 385 36.90 -6.50 -58.77
CA PHE A 385 37.15 -5.08 -58.55
C PHE A 385 38.65 -4.80 -58.63
N THR A 386 39.11 -4.19 -59.72
CA THR A 386 40.49 -3.69 -59.86
C THR A 386 40.60 -2.31 -59.19
N LEU A 387 41.35 -2.24 -58.09
CA LEU A 387 41.76 -0.99 -57.48
C LEU A 387 42.78 -0.28 -58.40
N ARG A 388 42.46 0.92 -58.88
CA ARG A 388 43.44 1.79 -59.53
C ARG A 388 44.39 2.37 -58.47
N PRO A 389 45.70 2.50 -58.74
CA PRO A 389 46.61 3.17 -57.82
C PRO A 389 46.27 4.66 -57.72
N ARG A 390 46.37 5.23 -56.52
CA ARG A 390 46.34 6.68 -56.30
C ARG A 390 47.58 7.29 -56.94
N ASP A 391 47.38 8.18 -57.89
CA ASP A 391 48.42 9.13 -58.32
C ASP A 391 48.77 10.01 -57.12
N ARG A 392 50.06 10.02 -56.76
CA ARG A 392 50.65 11.03 -55.90
C ARG A 392 50.89 12.26 -56.76
N ASN A 393 50.33 13.39 -56.34
CA ASN A 393 50.93 14.72 -56.48
C ASN A 393 50.50 15.57 -55.29
#